data_AF-A0A822D8K8-F1
#
_entry.id   AF-A0A822D8K8-F1
#
_cell.length_a   1.000
_cell.length_b   1.000
_cell.length_c   1.000
_cell.angle_alpha   90.00
_cell.angle_beta   90.00
_cell.angle_gamma   90.00
#
_symmetry.space_group_name_H-M   'P 1'
#
loop_
_entity.id
_entity.type
_entity.pdbx_description
1 polymer ?
#
loop_
_entity_poly.entity_id
_entity_poly.type
_entity_poly.pdbx_seq_one_letter_code
_entity_poly.pdbx_strand_id
1 'polypeptide(L)'
;MIFAPTGILIARYGRLLHISVRRKLLGETIWFQVHRLALSLAALTTLLGFFLILVEAQSTWVDINSDGQLLYAHSILGVLIVCFAITQVWMALFRCHPDGKFRFIYNWAHRTVGVLAFVLSVPTIFIVTYWLPVNHNGFVVILSLWTAWVVIIVVTFEFLEYRDKASRKLSINHHETRQTAYEVSEIDHQQDGAPVVENEALDSN
;
A
#
# COMPACT_ATOMS: atom_id res chain seq x y z
N MET A 1 11.98 -10.58 5.85
CA MET A 1 10.64 -10.83 5.27
C MET A 1 9.47 -10.72 6.26
N ILE A 2 9.68 -10.32 7.53
CA ILE A 2 8.61 -10.24 8.54
C ILE A 2 8.10 -8.80 8.74
N PHE A 3 9.03 -7.86 8.95
CA PHE A 3 8.68 -6.46 9.23
C PHE A 3 8.11 -5.69 8.03
N ALA A 4 8.65 -5.94 6.83
CA ALA A 4 8.22 -5.27 5.59
C ALA A 4 6.74 -5.53 5.24
N PRO A 5 6.25 -6.79 5.13
CA PRO A 5 4.83 -7.02 4.83
C PRO A 5 3.94 -6.50 5.95
N THR A 6 4.32 -6.64 7.22
CA THR A 6 3.58 -6.08 8.36
C THR A 6 3.41 -4.57 8.24
N GLY A 7 4.49 -3.83 7.97
CA GLY A 7 4.44 -2.39 7.77
C GLY A 7 3.59 -1.97 6.58
N ILE A 8 3.68 -2.69 5.45
CA ILE A 8 2.88 -2.42 4.24
C ILE A 8 1.38 -2.65 4.48
N LEU A 9 1.04 -3.77 5.12
CA LEU A 9 -0.35 -4.12 5.45
C LEU A 9 -0.97 -3.08 6.39
N ILE A 10 -0.24 -2.66 7.42
CA ILE A 10 -0.72 -1.64 8.37
C ILE A 10 -0.92 -0.28 7.70
N ALA A 11 -0.04 0.13 6.78
CA ALA A 11 -0.21 1.38 6.02
C ALA A 11 -1.45 1.38 5.12
N ARG A 12 -1.79 0.22 4.54
CA ARG A 12 -2.95 0.07 3.66
C ARG A 12 -4.25 -0.07 4.44
N TYR A 13 -4.28 -0.99 5.40
CA TYR A 13 -5.51 -1.44 6.05
C TYR A 13 -5.73 -0.87 7.45
N GLY A 14 -4.70 -0.23 8.04
CA GLY A 14 -4.85 0.48 9.31
C GLY A 14 -5.86 1.63 9.26
N ARG A 15 -6.11 2.18 8.05
CA ARG A 15 -7.20 3.14 7.81
C ARG A 15 -8.57 2.48 7.73
N LEU A 16 -8.67 1.32 7.09
CA LEU A 16 -9.92 0.57 6.90
C LEU A 16 -10.49 0.02 8.21
N LEU A 17 -9.63 -0.37 9.16
CA LEU A 17 -10.09 -0.92 10.44
C LEU A 17 -10.57 0.14 11.43
N HIS A 18 -10.53 1.44 11.10
CA HIS A 18 -10.89 2.55 11.99
C HIS A 18 -10.22 2.54 13.39
N ILE A 19 -9.25 1.65 13.63
CA ILE A 19 -8.55 1.40 14.91
C ILE A 19 -7.86 2.65 15.44
N SER A 20 -7.59 3.65 14.60
CA SER A 20 -6.76 4.81 14.95
C SER A 20 -7.38 6.18 14.66
N VAL A 21 -8.63 6.28 14.19
CA VAL A 21 -9.23 7.61 13.90
C VAL A 21 -9.46 8.40 15.20
N ARG A 22 -9.66 7.70 16.34
CA ARG A 22 -9.91 8.34 17.64
C ARG A 22 -8.69 8.46 18.57
N ARG A 23 -7.56 7.83 18.27
CA ARG A 23 -6.38 7.85 19.16
C ARG A 23 -5.10 8.20 18.39
N LYS A 24 -4.44 9.25 18.84
CA LYS A 24 -3.11 9.68 18.37
C LYS A 24 -2.06 9.22 19.37
N LEU A 25 -0.91 8.80 18.88
CA LEU A 25 0.28 8.49 19.67
C LEU A 25 1.43 9.34 19.14
N LEU A 26 2.06 10.15 20.00
CA LEU A 26 3.11 11.10 19.63
C LEU A 26 2.68 12.06 18.50
N GLY A 27 1.45 12.59 18.58
CA GLY A 27 0.92 13.58 17.63
C GLY A 27 0.41 13.02 16.29
N GLU A 28 0.68 11.75 15.98
CA GLU A 28 0.30 11.10 14.72
C GLU A 28 -0.61 9.88 14.98
N THR A 29 -1.24 9.33 13.93
CA THR A 29 -2.12 8.16 14.05
C THR A 29 -1.32 6.89 14.42
N ILE A 30 -1.91 6.01 15.24
CA ILE A 30 -1.24 4.78 15.71
C ILE A 30 -0.77 3.91 14.53
N TRP A 31 -1.61 3.70 13.51
CA TRP A 31 -1.22 2.93 12.32
C TRP A 31 0.03 3.50 11.64
N PHE A 32 0.21 4.83 11.62
CA PHE A 32 1.36 5.48 11.01
C PHE A 32 2.62 5.25 11.84
N GLN A 33 2.50 5.26 13.17
CA GLN A 33 3.61 4.95 14.07
C GLN A 33 4.06 3.49 13.93
N VAL A 34 3.13 2.55 13.89
CA VAL A 34 3.46 1.13 13.74
C VAL A 34 4.05 0.86 12.35
N HIS A 35 3.50 1.46 11.30
CA HIS A 35 4.08 1.40 9.95
C HIS A 35 5.53 1.90 9.94
N ARG A 36 5.77 3.07 10.53
CA ARG A 36 7.10 3.68 10.61
C ARG A 36 8.07 2.78 11.38
N LEU A 37 7.67 2.30 12.56
CA LEU A 37 8.51 1.43 13.38
C LEU A 37 8.86 0.12 12.64
N ALA A 38 7.87 -0.53 12.04
CA ALA A 38 8.08 -1.78 11.31
C ALA A 38 9.01 -1.58 10.11
N LEU A 39 8.81 -0.54 9.30
CA LEU A 39 9.68 -0.28 8.15
C LEU A 39 11.07 0.23 8.54
N SER A 40 11.21 0.95 9.66
CA SER A 40 12.53 1.30 10.21
C SER A 40 13.30 0.05 10.65
N LEU A 41 12.64 -0.90 11.33
CA LEU A 41 13.26 -2.18 11.69
C LEU A 41 13.62 -3.01 10.45
N ALA A 42 12.76 -3.01 9.44
CA ALA A 42 13.06 -3.67 8.16
C ALA A 42 14.30 -3.08 7.48
N ALA A 43 14.40 -1.74 7.42
CA ALA A 43 15.56 -1.05 6.84
C ALA A 43 16.83 -1.32 7.66
N LEU A 44 16.75 -1.22 8.99
CA LEU A 44 17.89 -1.45 9.88
C LEU A 44 18.44 -2.88 9.74
N THR A 45 17.56 -3.88 9.79
CA THR A 45 17.98 -5.29 9.63
C THR A 45 18.55 -5.58 8.24
N THR A 46 18.02 -4.93 7.20
CA THR A 46 18.56 -5.04 5.83
C THR A 46 19.97 -4.45 5.73
N LEU A 47 20.18 -3.24 6.27
CA LEU A 47 21.49 -2.58 6.28
C LEU A 47 22.50 -3.33 7.14
N LEU A 48 22.07 -3.85 8.29
CA LEU A 48 22.93 -4.66 9.15
C LEU A 48 23.33 -5.96 8.45
N GLY A 49 22.39 -6.68 7.82
CA GLY A 49 22.70 -7.89 7.05
C GLY A 49 23.66 -7.61 5.89
N PHE A 50 23.46 -6.50 5.18
CA PHE A 50 24.37 -6.06 4.12
C PHE A 50 25.77 -5.74 4.65
N PHE A 51 25.87 -5.06 5.80
CA PHE A 51 27.16 -4.78 6.43
C PHE A 51 27.89 -6.07 6.85
N LEU A 52 27.17 -7.01 7.45
CA LEU A 52 27.73 -8.30 7.87
C LEU A 52 28.29 -9.10 6.68
N ILE A 53 27.57 -9.15 5.55
CA ILE A 53 28.08 -9.87 4.37
C ILE A 53 29.29 -9.17 3.74
N LEU A 54 29.37 -7.83 3.77
CA LEU A 54 30.55 -7.10 3.28
C LEU A 54 31.80 -7.38 4.13
N VAL A 55 31.64 -7.48 5.44
CA VAL A 55 32.73 -7.82 6.37
C VAL A 55 33.19 -9.26 6.14
N GLU A 56 32.25 -10.20 6.05
CA GLU A 56 32.57 -11.62 5.85
C GLU A 56 33.21 -11.89 4.50
N ALA A 57 32.71 -11.24 3.43
CA ALA A 57 33.26 -11.36 2.10
C ALA A 57 34.58 -10.59 1.92
N GLN A 58 35.08 -9.90 2.95
CA GLN A 58 36.26 -9.03 2.85
C GLN A 58 36.17 -8.02 1.68
N SER A 59 34.94 -7.53 1.41
CA SER A 59 34.62 -6.67 0.26
C SER A 59 34.92 -7.27 -1.13
N THR A 60 35.10 -8.59 -1.23
CA THR A 60 35.15 -9.28 -2.52
C THR A 60 33.75 -9.49 -3.07
N TRP A 61 33.61 -9.38 -4.39
CA TRP A 61 32.35 -9.60 -5.07
C TRP A 61 32.29 -11.02 -5.65
N VAL A 62 31.08 -11.55 -5.76
CA VAL A 62 30.82 -12.86 -6.38
C VAL A 62 31.20 -12.86 -7.88
N ASP A 63 31.89 -13.89 -8.34
CA ASP A 63 32.25 -14.07 -9.75
C ASP A 63 31.31 -15.07 -10.42
N ILE A 64 30.82 -14.71 -11.61
CA ILE A 64 29.86 -15.52 -12.37
C ILE A 64 30.43 -16.88 -12.80
N ASN A 65 31.75 -16.96 -13.02
CA ASN A 65 32.42 -18.16 -13.50
C ASN A 65 32.78 -19.13 -12.37
N SER A 66 33.13 -18.62 -11.18
CA SER A 66 33.48 -19.46 -10.03
C SER A 66 32.28 -19.84 -9.17
N ASP A 67 31.36 -18.90 -8.93
CA ASP A 67 30.32 -19.04 -7.92
C ASP A 67 28.94 -19.31 -8.54
N GLY A 68 28.83 -19.12 -9.85
CA GLY A 68 27.65 -19.42 -10.65
C GLY A 68 26.65 -18.27 -10.80
N GLN A 69 25.79 -18.41 -11.80
CA GLN A 69 24.85 -17.36 -12.21
C GLN A 69 23.83 -16.99 -11.13
N LEU A 70 23.38 -17.97 -10.33
CA LEU A 70 22.37 -17.72 -9.30
C LEU A 70 22.91 -16.84 -8.17
N LEU A 71 24.12 -17.13 -7.67
CA LEU A 71 24.71 -16.32 -6.60
C LEU A 71 25.05 -14.90 -7.07
N TYR A 72 25.50 -14.77 -8.33
CA TYR A 72 25.66 -13.47 -8.98
C TYR A 72 24.33 -12.70 -9.09
N ALA A 73 23.23 -13.36 -9.48
CA ALA A 73 21.92 -12.73 -9.50
C ALA A 73 21.47 -12.29 -8.09
N HIS A 74 21.71 -13.12 -7.06
CA HIS A 74 21.41 -12.78 -5.67
C HIS A 74 22.12 -11.50 -5.21
N SER A 75 23.42 -11.36 -5.52
CA SER A 75 24.20 -10.20 -5.10
C SER A 75 23.71 -8.90 -5.75
N ILE A 76 23.39 -8.94 -7.05
CA ILE A 76 22.82 -7.79 -7.78
C ILE A 76 21.45 -7.41 -7.21
N LEU A 77 20.55 -8.37 -7.04
CA LEU A 77 19.24 -8.12 -6.46
C LEU A 77 19.35 -7.59 -5.02
N GLY A 78 20.27 -8.14 -4.22
CA GLY A 78 20.56 -7.69 -2.87
C GLY A 78 20.98 -6.22 -2.81
N VAL A 79 21.90 -5.79 -3.68
CA VAL A 79 22.32 -4.38 -3.76
C VAL A 79 21.18 -3.47 -4.21
N LEU A 80 20.38 -3.87 -5.19
CA LEU A 80 19.20 -3.08 -5.60
C LEU A 80 18.24 -2.87 -4.42
N ILE A 81 18.00 -3.91 -3.61
CA ILE A 81 17.16 -3.81 -2.41
C ILE A 81 17.76 -2.85 -1.39
N VAL A 82 19.07 -2.90 -1.16
CA VAL A 82 19.78 -1.97 -0.26
C VAL A 82 19.67 -0.52 -0.76
N CYS A 83 19.89 -0.28 -2.07
CA CYS A 83 19.71 1.04 -2.67
C CYS A 83 18.29 1.56 -2.49
N PHE A 84 17.28 0.72 -2.72
CA PHE A 84 15.88 1.10 -2.48
C PHE A 84 15.61 1.36 -1.00
N ALA A 85 16.14 0.56 -0.08
CA ALA A 85 15.99 0.78 1.36
C ALA A 85 16.61 2.11 1.81
N ILE A 86 17.79 2.47 1.31
CA ILE A 86 18.44 3.76 1.58
C ILE A 86 17.59 4.91 0.99
N THR A 87 17.13 4.75 -0.25
CA THR A 87 16.25 5.73 -0.90
C THR A 87 14.96 5.94 -0.10
N GLN A 88 14.39 4.87 0.49
CA GLN A 88 13.22 4.94 1.36
C GLN A 88 13.48 5.77 2.62
N VAL A 89 14.64 5.58 3.26
CA VAL A 89 15.04 6.38 4.44
C VAL A 89 15.13 7.86 4.06
N TRP A 90 15.81 8.18 2.95
CA TRP A 90 15.91 9.57 2.48
C TRP A 90 14.56 10.20 2.15
N MET A 91 13.69 9.48 1.42
CA MET A 91 12.34 9.96 1.14
C MET A 91 11.56 10.20 2.43
N ALA A 92 11.67 9.31 3.42
CA ALA A 92 11.00 9.47 4.70
C ALA A 92 11.48 10.70 5.48
N LEU A 93 12.79 11.04 5.40
CA LEU A 93 13.35 12.24 6.01
C LEU A 93 12.88 13.52 5.32
N PHE A 94 12.86 13.52 3.98
CA PHE A 94 12.38 14.65 3.17
C PHE A 94 10.87 14.59 2.91
N ARG A 95 10.11 13.95 3.80
CA ARG A 95 8.66 13.82 3.68
C ARG A 95 8.04 15.22 3.62
N CYS A 96 7.28 15.49 2.57
CA CYS A 96 6.49 16.70 2.42
C CYS A 96 5.43 16.87 3.53
N HIS A 97 5.06 18.12 3.82
CA HIS A 97 3.97 18.43 4.75
C HIS A 97 2.65 17.75 4.31
N PRO A 98 1.78 17.31 5.24
CA PRO A 98 0.50 16.68 4.91
C PRO A 98 -0.34 17.45 3.88
N ASP A 99 -0.35 18.77 3.95
CA ASP A 99 -1.12 19.67 3.06
C ASP A 99 -0.33 20.16 1.83
N GLY A 100 0.83 19.57 1.55
CA GLY A 100 1.67 19.98 0.44
C GLY A 100 1.12 19.55 -0.93
N LYS A 101 1.13 20.46 -1.91
CA LYS A 101 0.73 20.19 -3.31
C LYS A 101 1.45 19.00 -3.97
N PHE A 102 2.69 18.70 -3.55
CA PHE A 102 3.49 17.59 -4.08
C PHE A 102 3.32 16.27 -3.32
N ARG A 103 2.38 16.20 -2.35
CA ARG A 103 2.13 15.01 -1.52
C ARG A 103 1.74 13.79 -2.35
N PHE A 104 1.00 13.99 -3.44
CA PHE A 104 0.64 12.90 -4.35
C PHE A 104 1.86 12.24 -5.00
N ILE A 105 2.80 13.04 -5.51
CA ILE A 105 4.04 12.55 -6.15
C ILE A 105 4.89 11.81 -5.12
N TYR A 106 5.06 12.38 -3.92
CA TYR A 106 5.75 11.74 -2.83
C TYR A 106 5.13 10.37 -2.48
N ASN A 107 3.81 10.32 -2.29
CA ASN A 107 3.13 9.07 -1.94
C ASN A 107 3.28 8.00 -3.01
N TRP A 108 3.19 8.40 -4.28
CA TRP A 108 3.38 7.48 -5.40
C TRP A 108 4.82 6.96 -5.46
N ALA A 109 5.82 7.85 -5.43
CA ALA A 109 7.23 7.46 -5.48
C ALA A 109 7.63 6.59 -4.27
N HIS A 110 7.29 7.03 -3.05
CA HIS A 110 7.55 6.29 -1.82
C HIS A 110 6.91 4.89 -1.85
N ARG A 111 5.67 4.77 -2.33
CA ARG A 111 5.01 3.47 -2.48
C ARG A 111 5.69 2.59 -3.52
N THR A 112 6.01 3.12 -4.69
CA THR A 112 6.57 2.35 -5.81
C THR A 112 7.93 1.76 -5.43
N VAL A 113 8.85 2.58 -4.90
CA VAL A 113 10.17 2.10 -4.46
C VAL A 113 10.04 1.03 -3.39
N GLY A 114 9.06 1.15 -2.48
CA GLY A 114 8.88 0.23 -1.35
C GLY A 114 8.32 -1.11 -1.80
N VAL A 115 7.37 -1.08 -2.72
CA VAL A 115 6.83 -2.29 -3.37
C VAL A 115 7.91 -2.98 -4.20
N LEU A 116 8.71 -2.24 -4.97
CA LEU A 116 9.81 -2.83 -5.75
C LEU A 116 10.84 -3.52 -4.84
N ALA A 117 11.27 -2.86 -3.76
CA ALA A 117 12.17 -3.48 -2.79
C ALA A 117 11.60 -4.78 -2.20
N PHE A 118 10.30 -4.78 -1.85
CA PHE A 118 9.65 -5.96 -1.32
C PHE A 118 9.52 -7.08 -2.37
N VAL A 119 9.08 -6.78 -3.59
CA VAL A 119 8.94 -7.78 -4.65
C VAL A 119 10.28 -8.42 -5.01
N LEU A 120 11.35 -7.62 -5.15
CA LEU A 120 12.67 -8.14 -5.46
C LEU A 120 13.24 -8.99 -4.31
N SER A 121 12.88 -8.70 -3.07
CA SER A 121 13.39 -9.46 -1.92
C SER A 121 12.92 -10.91 -1.85
N VAL A 122 11.80 -11.24 -2.50
CA VAL A 122 11.28 -12.61 -2.57
C VAL A 122 12.23 -13.53 -3.35
N PRO A 123 12.52 -13.33 -4.65
CA PRO A 123 13.49 -14.17 -5.35
C PRO A 123 14.88 -14.14 -4.70
N THR A 124 15.33 -12.99 -4.17
CA THR A 124 16.62 -12.88 -3.49
C THR A 124 16.77 -13.84 -2.31
N ILE A 125 15.74 -13.98 -1.47
CA ILE A 125 15.80 -14.90 -0.31
C ILE A 125 15.69 -16.37 -0.74
N PHE A 126 14.94 -16.67 -1.80
CA PHE A 126 14.86 -18.03 -2.34
C PHE A 126 16.22 -18.47 -2.90
N ILE A 127 16.89 -17.62 -3.68
CA ILE A 127 18.19 -17.96 -4.28
C ILE A 127 19.23 -18.30 -3.20
N VAL A 128 19.38 -17.46 -2.17
CA VAL A 128 20.37 -17.74 -1.11
C VAL A 128 20.03 -19.00 -0.33
N THR A 129 18.74 -19.30 -0.14
CA THR A 129 18.31 -20.51 0.56
C THR A 129 18.75 -21.78 -0.16
N TYR A 130 18.72 -21.79 -1.50
CA TYR A 130 19.24 -22.91 -2.29
C TYR A 130 20.76 -23.04 -2.23
N TRP A 131 21.47 -21.94 -1.97
CA TRP A 131 22.93 -21.93 -1.88
C TRP A 131 23.45 -22.36 -0.49
N LEU A 132 22.67 -22.18 0.57
CA LEU A 132 23.10 -22.54 1.92
C LEU A 132 23.27 -24.07 2.06
N PRO A 133 24.39 -24.54 2.65
CA PRO A 133 24.71 -25.97 2.81
C PRO A 133 23.89 -26.69 3.90
N VAL A 134 22.76 -26.11 4.30
CA VAL A 134 21.84 -26.64 5.32
C VAL A 134 20.67 -27.37 4.65
N ASN A 135 19.70 -27.87 5.42
CA ASN A 135 18.47 -28.47 4.89
C ASN A 135 17.61 -27.44 4.12
N HIS A 136 18.03 -27.11 2.90
CA HIS A 136 17.42 -26.10 2.04
C HIS A 136 15.98 -26.44 1.70
N ASN A 137 15.62 -27.73 1.57
CA ASN A 137 14.24 -28.16 1.33
C ASN A 137 13.29 -27.69 2.43
N GLY A 138 13.69 -27.83 3.71
CA GLY A 138 12.88 -27.36 4.84
C GLY A 138 12.69 -25.83 4.81
N PHE A 139 13.76 -25.08 4.57
CA PHE A 139 13.69 -23.62 4.48
C PHE A 139 12.86 -23.14 3.29
N VAL A 140 12.99 -23.78 2.12
CA VAL A 140 12.18 -23.48 0.93
C VAL A 140 10.71 -23.69 1.22
N VAL A 141 10.33 -24.80 1.87
CA VAL A 141 8.94 -25.06 2.27
C VAL A 141 8.44 -23.97 3.22
N ILE A 142 9.18 -23.63 4.26
CA ILE A 142 8.81 -22.59 5.23
C ILE A 142 8.64 -21.22 4.54
N LEU A 143 9.61 -20.83 3.70
CA LEU A 143 9.58 -19.57 2.96
C LEU A 143 8.43 -19.53 1.95
N SER A 144 8.11 -20.67 1.31
CA SER A 144 6.99 -20.79 0.38
C SER A 144 5.66 -20.63 1.10
N LEU A 145 5.47 -21.30 2.25
CA LEU A 145 4.28 -21.16 3.08
C LEU A 145 4.11 -19.73 3.60
N TRP A 146 5.19 -19.12 4.09
CA TRP A 146 5.18 -17.72 4.55
C TRP A 146 4.84 -16.76 3.41
N THR A 147 5.46 -16.92 2.23
CA THR A 147 5.21 -16.06 1.07
C THR A 147 3.77 -16.22 0.58
N ALA A 148 3.27 -17.46 0.48
CA ALA A 148 1.88 -17.74 0.13
C ALA A 148 0.90 -17.10 1.12
N TRP A 149 1.18 -17.19 2.43
CA TRP A 149 0.38 -16.55 3.47
C TRP A 149 0.32 -15.02 3.31
N VAL A 150 1.47 -14.38 3.06
CA VAL A 150 1.51 -12.94 2.81
C VAL A 150 0.71 -12.56 1.56
N VAL A 151 0.82 -13.34 0.48
CA VAL A 151 0.04 -13.11 -0.75
C VAL A 151 -1.46 -13.25 -0.49
N ILE A 152 -1.90 -14.31 0.22
CA ILE A 152 -3.31 -14.52 0.59
C ILE A 152 -3.84 -13.34 1.38
N ILE A 153 -3.09 -12.85 2.37
CA ILE A 153 -3.48 -11.67 3.15
C ILE A 153 -3.63 -10.45 2.26
N VAL A 154 -2.65 -10.15 1.41
CA VAL A 154 -2.70 -8.99 0.50
C VAL A 154 -3.91 -9.07 -0.43
N VAL A 155 -4.14 -10.23 -1.05
CA VAL A 155 -5.28 -10.45 -1.94
C VAL A 155 -6.60 -10.29 -1.20
N THR A 156 -6.72 -10.89 -0.02
CA THR A 156 -7.93 -10.79 0.82
C THR A 156 -8.25 -9.34 1.16
N PHE A 157 -7.25 -8.58 1.58
CA PHE A 157 -7.49 -7.19 1.95
C PHE A 157 -7.70 -6.27 0.75
N GLU A 158 -7.05 -6.48 -0.40
CA GLU A 158 -7.36 -5.77 -1.65
C GLU A 158 -8.82 -6.04 -2.07
N PHE A 159 -9.28 -7.29 -1.92
CA PHE A 159 -10.68 -7.65 -2.18
C PHE A 159 -11.65 -6.94 -1.21
N LEU A 160 -11.32 -6.86 0.08
CA LEU A 160 -12.11 -6.12 1.06
C LEU A 160 -12.16 -4.61 0.76
N GLU A 161 -11.03 -4.00 0.38
CA GLU A 161 -10.95 -2.59 -0.01
C GLU A 161 -11.78 -2.31 -1.27
N TYR A 162 -11.73 -3.22 -2.26
CA TYR A 162 -12.55 -3.15 -3.45
C TYR A 162 -14.04 -3.20 -3.12
N ARG A 163 -14.46 -4.16 -2.27
CA ARG A 163 -15.85 -4.28 -1.83
C ARG A 163 -16.34 -3.03 -1.09
N ASP A 164 -15.55 -2.51 -0.17
CA ASP A 164 -15.89 -1.32 0.62
C ASP A 164 -16.03 -0.06 -0.27
N LYS A 165 -15.14 0.13 -1.26
CA LYS A 165 -15.29 1.18 -2.27
C LYS A 165 -16.56 0.99 -3.11
N ALA A 166 -16.89 -0.23 -3.51
CA ALA A 166 -18.11 -0.52 -4.26
C ALA A 166 -19.37 -0.21 -3.43
N SER A 167 -19.40 -0.62 -2.16
CA SER A 167 -20.51 -0.33 -1.24
C SER A 167 -20.71 1.17 -1.02
N ARG A 168 -19.63 1.95 -0.86
CA ARG A 168 -19.73 3.42 -0.72
C ARG A 168 -20.28 4.09 -1.98
N LYS A 169 -19.85 3.66 -3.17
CA LYS A 169 -20.40 4.18 -4.43
C LYS A 169 -21.89 3.89 -4.54
N LEU A 170 -22.31 2.67 -4.19
CA LEU A 170 -23.73 2.30 -4.17
C LEU A 170 -24.54 3.19 -3.21
N SER A 171 -24.03 3.45 -1.99
CA SER A 171 -24.73 4.30 -1.03
C SER A 171 -24.86 5.75 -1.52
N ILE A 172 -23.82 6.31 -2.13
CA ILE A 172 -23.85 7.68 -2.67
C ILE A 172 -24.89 7.77 -3.80
N ASN A 173 -24.84 6.86 -4.77
CA ASN A 173 -25.80 6.83 -5.87
C ASN A 173 -27.24 6.68 -5.37
N HIS A 174 -27.46 5.87 -4.33
CA HIS A 174 -28.78 5.71 -3.71
C HIS A 174 -29.27 7.01 -3.03
N HIS A 175 -28.38 7.75 -2.35
CA HIS A 175 -28.70 9.05 -1.76
C HIS A 175 -29.02 10.10 -2.83
N GLU A 176 -28.21 10.19 -3.89
CA GLU A 176 -28.46 11.10 -5.02
C GLU A 176 -29.81 10.79 -5.69
N THR A 177 -30.09 9.52 -5.97
CA THR A 177 -31.37 9.09 -6.58
C THR A 177 -32.57 9.48 -5.72
N ARG A 178 -32.47 9.31 -4.39
CA ARG A 178 -33.53 9.71 -3.44
C ARG A 178 -33.74 11.22 -3.39
N GLN A 179 -32.68 12.01 -3.46
CA GLN A 179 -32.78 13.47 -3.48
C GLN A 179 -33.46 13.97 -4.75
N THR A 180 -33.06 13.45 -5.92
CA THR A 180 -33.71 13.81 -7.20
C THR A 180 -35.20 13.42 -7.22
N ALA A 181 -35.55 12.26 -6.66
CA ALA A 181 -36.97 11.85 -6.58
C ALA A 181 -37.81 12.75 -5.67
N TYR A 182 -37.24 13.25 -4.58
CA TYR A 182 -37.91 14.20 -3.68
C TYR A 182 -38.14 15.56 -4.36
N GLU A 183 -37.11 16.07 -5.04
CA GLU A 183 -37.16 17.38 -5.73
C GLU A 183 -38.19 17.40 -6.87
N VAL A 184 -38.28 16.31 -7.67
CA VAL A 184 -39.31 16.15 -8.71
C VAL A 184 -40.72 16.13 -8.10
N SER A 185 -40.91 15.37 -7.01
CA SER A 185 -42.21 15.30 -6.33
C SER A 185 -42.65 16.63 -5.72
N GLU A 186 -41.72 17.47 -5.27
CA GLU A 186 -42.00 18.79 -4.71
C GLU A 186 -42.43 19.78 -5.81
N ILE A 187 -41.78 19.71 -6.99
CA ILE A 187 -42.15 20.51 -8.16
C ILE A 187 -43.56 20.16 -8.66
N ASP A 188 -43.87 18.86 -8.80
CA ASP A 188 -45.20 18.41 -9.24
C ASP A 188 -46.29 18.91 -8.28
N HIS A 189 -46.05 18.83 -6.96
CA HIS A 189 -46.99 19.33 -5.95
C HIS A 189 -47.19 20.85 -5.99
N GLN A 190 -46.16 21.64 -6.31
CA GLN A 190 -46.30 23.10 -6.49
C GLN A 190 -47.07 23.47 -7.76
N GLN A 191 -46.94 22.66 -8.81
CA GLN A 191 -47.58 22.91 -10.10
C GLN A 191 -49.07 22.55 -10.07
N ASP A 192 -49.45 21.47 -9.39
CA ASP A 192 -50.85 21.07 -9.16
C ASP A 192 -51.59 22.00 -8.18
N GLY A 193 -50.86 22.69 -7.29
CA GLY A 193 -51.41 23.65 -6.33
C GLY A 193 -51.53 25.09 -6.84
N ALA A 194 -51.01 25.40 -8.04
CA ALA A 194 -51.06 26.75 -8.60
C ALA A 194 -52.47 27.06 -9.13
N PRO A 195 -53.11 28.19 -8.75
CA PRO A 195 -54.40 28.56 -9.28
C PRO A 195 -54.29 28.76 -10.79
N VAL A 196 -55.15 28.05 -11.55
CA VAL A 196 -55.30 28.25 -12.99
C VAL A 196 -55.77 29.70 -13.21
N VAL A 197 -54.85 30.57 -13.63
CA VAL A 197 -55.21 31.91 -14.11
C VAL A 197 -55.83 31.71 -15.49
N GLU A 198 -57.14 31.52 -15.50
CA GLU A 198 -57.95 31.45 -16.71
C GLU A 198 -57.93 32.82 -17.38
N ASN A 199 -57.09 32.97 -18.40
CA ASN A 199 -57.10 34.16 -19.25
C ASN A 199 -58.33 34.09 -20.16
N GLU A 200 -59.44 34.64 -19.70
CA GLU A 200 -60.56 35.02 -20.59
C GLU A 200 -60.06 36.06 -21.60
N ALA A 201 -59.62 35.56 -22.76
CA ALA A 201 -59.40 36.38 -23.93
C ALA A 201 -60.77 36.85 -24.44
N LEU A 202 -61.03 38.13 -24.23
CA LEU A 202 -62.13 38.91 -24.81
C LEU A 202 -62.15 38.73 -26.33
N ASP A 203 -63.07 37.90 -26.82
CA ASP A 203 -63.44 37.85 -28.24
C ASP A 203 -64.57 38.88 -28.45
N SER A 204 -64.17 40.05 -28.96
CA SER A 204 -65.08 41.10 -29.44
C SER A 204 -64.89 41.30 -30.94
N ASN A 205 -65.75 40.63 -31.73
CA ASN A 205 -66.50 41.18 -32.88
C ASN A 205 -67.36 40.12 -33.56
#